data_AF-A0A385TI44-F1
#
_entry.id   AF-A0A385TI44-F1
#
_cell.length_a   1.000
_cell.length_b   1.000
_cell.length_c   1.000
_cell.angle_alpha   90.00
_cell.angle_beta   90.00
_cell.angle_gamma   90.00
#
_symmetry.space_group_name_H-M   'P 1'
#
loop_
_entity.id
_entity.type
_entity.pdbx_description
1 polymer ?
#
loop_
_entity_poly.entity_id
_entity_poly.type
_entity_poly.pdbx_seq_one_letter_code
_entity_poly.pdbx_strand_id
1 'polypeptide(L)'
;MPKHIKFYALILIMIVFINVAVYRHLDNQASVKYNSLHSLYQLKSDSAFAYLVKHASETIPLADTLMAISESKENENPAKIRQWIDKAKIQAEDFDEQLLTIIEFSDTFTNDAVPKLSVNNTAMTTENQQDMFILAFQARTWRPLYQISYSYWKSDPKTIDAKTRETLRSLATELRSLNQTITSFKDDAHHMFFQDQIESYKAEMLRQLKPHLERLNKIQDDFTGQK
;
A
#
# COMPACT_ATOMS: atom_id res chain seq x y z
N MET A 1 25.17 42.93 -47.42
CA MET A 1 24.12 42.05 -46.87
C MET A 1 22.97 42.92 -46.36
N PRO A 2 21.73 42.75 -46.88
CA PRO A 2 20.57 43.57 -46.52
C PRO A 2 20.31 43.56 -45.00
N LYS A 3 19.97 44.70 -44.40
CA LYS A 3 19.74 44.83 -42.94
C LYS A 3 18.67 43.86 -42.42
N HIS A 4 17.66 43.58 -43.23
CA HIS A 4 16.57 42.66 -42.92
C HIS A 4 17.06 41.20 -42.73
N ILE A 5 18.02 40.75 -43.56
CA ILE A 5 18.59 39.40 -43.46
C ILE A 5 19.38 39.23 -42.15
N LYS A 6 20.12 40.26 -41.72
CA LYS A 6 20.83 40.24 -40.44
C LYS A 6 19.85 40.18 -39.25
N PHE A 7 18.72 40.89 -39.33
CA PHE A 7 17.68 40.89 -38.30
C PHE A 7 16.97 39.53 -38.20
N TYR A 8 16.58 38.93 -39.33
CA TYR A 8 15.98 37.59 -39.36
C TYR A 8 16.97 36.51 -38.89
N ALA A 9 18.25 36.61 -39.26
CA ALA A 9 19.28 35.70 -38.76
C ALA A 9 19.45 35.80 -37.23
N LEU A 10 19.37 37.00 -36.66
CA LEU A 10 19.46 37.24 -35.22
C LEU A 10 18.26 36.64 -34.47
N ILE A 11 17.05 36.77 -35.04
CA ILE A 11 15.83 36.13 -34.51
C ILE A 11 15.96 34.60 -34.56
N LEU A 12 16.42 34.04 -35.68
CA LEU A 12 16.61 32.58 -35.81
C LEU A 12 17.61 32.06 -34.77
N ILE A 13 18.74 32.75 -34.60
CA ILE A 13 19.76 32.40 -33.60
C ILE A 13 19.14 32.45 -32.19
N MET A 14 18.37 33.48 -31.87
CA MET A 14 17.67 33.60 -30.59
C MET A 14 16.68 32.45 -30.36
N ILE A 15 15.90 32.07 -31.37
CA ILE A 15 14.97 30.93 -31.28
C ILE A 15 15.73 29.62 -31.04
N VAL A 16 16.85 29.40 -31.72
CA VAL A 16 17.70 28.22 -31.50
C VAL A 16 18.24 28.18 -30.07
N PHE A 17 18.73 29.30 -29.54
CA PHE A 17 19.20 29.37 -28.15
C PHE A 17 18.09 29.09 -27.13
N ILE A 18 16.88 29.62 -27.35
CA ILE A 18 15.72 29.34 -26.49
C ILE A 18 15.39 27.86 -26.52
N ASN A 19 15.31 27.24 -27.71
CA ASN A 19 15.01 25.81 -27.84
C ASN A 19 16.08 24.93 -27.17
N VAL A 20 17.36 25.26 -27.31
CA VAL A 20 18.45 24.53 -26.64
C VAL A 20 18.36 24.67 -25.12
N ALA A 21 18.03 25.86 -24.60
CA ALA A 21 17.85 26.10 -23.17
C ALA A 21 16.65 25.33 -22.60
N VAL A 22 15.51 25.36 -23.30
CA VAL A 22 14.29 24.61 -22.93
C VAL A 22 14.56 23.11 -22.98
N TYR A 23 15.21 22.60 -24.02
CA TYR A 23 15.57 21.20 -24.14
C TYR A 23 16.47 20.74 -22.98
N ARG A 24 17.53 21.49 -22.67
CA ARG A 24 18.42 21.19 -21.53
C ARG A 24 17.68 21.23 -20.19
N HIS A 25 16.73 22.15 -20.02
CA HIS A 25 15.95 22.23 -18.81
C HIS A 25 15.05 21.00 -18.62
N LEU A 26 14.33 20.60 -19.69
CA LEU A 26 13.49 19.41 -19.68
C LEU A 26 14.31 18.13 -19.49
N ASP A 27 15.46 18.02 -20.14
CA ASP A 27 16.38 16.89 -20.00
C ASP A 27 16.95 16.77 -18.59
N ASN A 28 17.38 17.89 -17.99
CA ASN A 28 17.84 17.92 -16.60
C ASN A 28 16.72 17.54 -15.61
N GLN A 29 15.50 18.05 -15.81
CA GLN A 29 14.35 17.66 -14.97
C GLN A 29 14.03 16.17 -15.10
N ALA A 30 14.05 15.63 -16.33
CA ALA A 30 13.83 14.22 -16.59
C ALA A 30 14.92 13.35 -15.93
N SER A 31 16.19 13.76 -16.04
CA SER A 31 17.33 13.08 -15.43
C SER A 31 17.27 13.08 -13.89
N VAL A 32 16.95 14.22 -13.27
CA VAL A 32 16.78 14.30 -11.81
C VAL A 32 15.64 13.40 -11.34
N LYS A 33 14.51 13.41 -12.03
CA LYS A 33 13.36 12.55 -11.73
C LYS A 33 13.72 11.07 -11.89
N TYR A 34 14.40 10.71 -12.98
CA TYR A 34 14.88 9.35 -13.24
C TYR A 34 15.83 8.87 -12.14
N ASN A 35 16.85 9.66 -11.80
CA ASN A 35 17.83 9.30 -10.78
C ASN A 35 17.19 9.14 -9.39
N SER A 36 16.25 10.02 -9.05
CA SER A 36 15.47 9.90 -7.81
C SER A 36 14.66 8.60 -7.78
N LEU A 37 13.89 8.30 -8.83
CA LEU A 37 13.11 7.06 -8.92
C LEU A 37 14.00 5.81 -8.88
N HIS A 38 15.09 5.83 -9.62
CA HIS A 38 16.07 4.74 -9.65
C HIS A 38 16.70 4.51 -8.26
N SER A 39 17.05 5.57 -7.53
CA SER A 39 17.60 5.47 -6.17
C SER A 39 16.61 4.89 -5.15
N LEU A 40 15.33 5.28 -5.21
CA LEU A 40 14.27 4.72 -4.37
C LEU A 40 14.05 3.23 -4.69
N TYR A 41 14.13 2.87 -5.96
CA TYR A 41 13.92 1.51 -6.42
C TYR A 41 15.09 0.56 -6.08
N GLN A 42 16.34 1.04 -6.09
CA GLN A 42 17.50 0.23 -5.68
C GLN A 42 17.46 -0.26 -4.23
N LEU A 43 16.61 0.31 -3.38
CA LEU A 43 16.41 -0.18 -2.01
C LEU A 43 15.63 -1.51 -1.94
N LYS A 44 14.96 -1.90 -3.03
CA LYS A 44 14.11 -3.10 -3.11
C LYS A 44 14.94 -4.30 -3.58
N SER A 45 15.54 -5.02 -2.65
CA SER A 45 16.25 -6.27 -2.96
C SER A 45 15.40 -7.51 -2.67
N ASP A 46 15.64 -8.57 -3.42
CA ASP A 46 15.09 -9.91 -3.20
C ASP A 46 15.34 -10.42 -1.78
N SER A 47 16.53 -10.14 -1.24
CA SER A 47 16.89 -10.48 0.14
C SER A 47 16.06 -9.71 1.17
N ALA A 48 15.73 -8.44 0.89
CA ALA A 48 14.86 -7.65 1.75
C ALA A 48 13.41 -8.14 1.67
N PHE A 49 12.91 -8.46 0.47
CA PHE A 49 11.60 -9.10 0.29
C PHE A 49 11.50 -10.41 1.10
N ALA A 50 12.44 -11.33 0.92
CA ALA A 50 12.46 -12.60 1.63
C ALA A 50 12.54 -12.42 3.16
N TYR A 51 13.32 -11.43 3.63
CA TYR A 51 13.37 -11.07 5.04
C TYR A 51 12.02 -10.56 5.56
N LEU A 52 11.37 -9.64 4.83
CA LEU A 52 10.06 -9.09 5.20
C LEU A 52 8.99 -10.17 5.29
N VAL A 53 8.93 -11.09 4.33
CA VAL A 53 7.96 -12.20 4.36
C VAL A 53 8.24 -13.15 5.52
N LYS A 54 9.50 -13.55 5.72
CA LYS A 54 9.90 -14.44 6.83
C LYS A 54 9.56 -13.85 8.21
N HIS A 55 9.71 -12.54 8.34
CA HIS A 55 9.47 -11.83 9.60
C HIS A 55 8.13 -11.12 9.65
N ALA A 56 7.21 -11.43 8.73
CA ALA A 56 5.86 -10.89 8.73
C ALA A 56 5.16 -11.22 10.06
N SER A 57 4.63 -10.18 10.70
CA SER A 57 3.75 -10.26 11.84
C SER A 57 2.44 -10.91 11.44
N GLU A 58 1.87 -11.68 12.37
CA GLU A 58 0.57 -12.32 12.20
C GLU A 58 -0.56 -11.30 12.39
N THR A 59 -1.65 -11.49 11.65
CA THR A 59 -2.83 -10.62 11.72
C THR A 59 -3.80 -11.05 12.84
N ILE A 60 -3.58 -12.25 13.40
CA ILE A 60 -4.42 -12.85 14.44
C ILE A 60 -4.68 -11.90 15.63
N PRO A 61 -3.69 -11.17 16.17
CA PRO A 61 -3.93 -10.25 17.29
C PRO A 61 -4.91 -9.12 16.97
N LEU A 62 -4.92 -8.62 15.72
CA LEU A 62 -5.90 -7.64 15.26
C LEU A 62 -7.27 -8.30 15.11
N ALA A 63 -7.34 -9.43 14.40
CA ALA A 63 -8.58 -10.16 14.19
C ALA A 63 -9.31 -10.52 15.49
N ASP A 64 -8.57 -10.96 16.52
CA ASP A 64 -9.11 -11.29 17.83
C ASP A 64 -9.64 -10.05 18.56
N THR A 65 -8.94 -8.92 18.44
CA THR A 65 -9.40 -7.66 19.03
C THR A 65 -10.68 -7.17 18.34
N LEU A 66 -10.76 -7.24 17.00
CA LEU A 66 -11.96 -6.89 16.26
C LEU A 66 -13.15 -7.80 16.61
N MET A 67 -12.90 -9.11 16.74
CA MET A 67 -13.93 -10.06 17.14
C MET A 67 -14.44 -9.76 18.55
N ALA A 68 -13.55 -9.50 19.51
CA ALA A 68 -13.91 -9.16 20.89
C ALA A 68 -14.78 -7.89 20.97
N ILE A 69 -14.49 -6.87 20.16
CA ILE A 69 -15.34 -5.67 20.07
C ILE A 69 -16.71 -6.05 19.49
N SER A 70 -16.74 -6.84 18.41
CA SER A 70 -17.99 -7.23 17.74
C SER A 70 -18.95 -8.05 18.63
N GLU A 71 -18.41 -8.84 19.56
CA GLU A 71 -19.15 -9.73 20.47
C GLU A 71 -19.41 -9.11 21.84
N SER A 72 -18.92 -7.89 22.09
CA SER A 72 -19.08 -7.20 23.36
C SER A 72 -20.55 -6.99 23.73
N LYS A 73 -20.90 -7.13 25.00
CA LYS A 73 -22.29 -6.91 25.46
C LYS A 73 -22.63 -5.42 25.45
N GLU A 74 -23.91 -5.09 25.30
CA GLU A 74 -24.37 -3.68 25.33
C GLU A 74 -24.07 -2.96 26.66
N ASN A 75 -23.94 -3.71 27.75
CA ASN A 75 -23.60 -3.19 29.08
C ASN A 75 -22.11 -3.36 29.44
N GLU A 76 -21.24 -3.68 28.48
CA GLU A 76 -19.81 -3.79 28.70
C GLU A 76 -19.23 -2.44 29.16
N ASN A 77 -18.18 -2.47 29.99
CA ASN A 77 -17.56 -1.27 30.51
C ASN A 77 -17.07 -0.36 29.37
N PRO A 78 -17.54 0.91 29.27
CA PRO A 78 -17.16 1.79 28.18
C PRO A 78 -15.65 2.03 28.05
N ALA A 79 -14.92 2.02 29.17
CA ALA A 79 -13.46 2.16 29.18
C ALA A 79 -12.75 0.96 28.55
N LYS A 80 -13.30 -0.25 28.73
CA LYS A 80 -12.77 -1.49 28.15
C LYS A 80 -12.96 -1.51 26.62
N ILE A 81 -14.16 -1.15 26.15
CA ILE A 81 -14.44 -1.02 24.72
C ILE A 81 -13.51 0.00 24.08
N ARG A 82 -13.30 1.15 24.72
CA ARG A 82 -12.35 2.16 24.25
C ARG A 82 -10.94 1.59 24.10
N GLN A 83 -10.43 0.90 25.13
CA GLN A 83 -9.10 0.29 25.08
C GLN A 83 -8.96 -0.70 23.93
N TRP A 84 -10.00 -1.48 23.65
CA TRP A 84 -10.00 -2.39 22.51
C TRP A 84 -10.00 -1.66 21.17
N ILE A 85 -10.79 -0.60 21.01
CA ILE A 85 -10.79 0.22 19.79
C ILE A 85 -9.41 0.86 19.57
N ASP A 86 -8.83 1.45 20.61
CA ASP A 86 -7.50 2.09 20.52
C ASP A 86 -6.42 1.06 20.18
N LYS A 87 -6.48 -0.13 20.78
CA LYS A 87 -5.58 -1.25 20.45
C LYS A 87 -5.75 -1.71 19.00
N ALA A 88 -6.99 -1.87 18.53
CA ALA A 88 -7.27 -2.29 17.16
C ALA A 88 -6.72 -1.29 16.13
N LYS A 89 -6.79 0.01 16.41
CA LYS A 89 -6.24 1.04 15.52
C LYS A 89 -4.73 0.91 15.34
N ILE A 90 -3.99 0.76 16.44
CA ILE A 90 -2.53 0.60 16.42
C ILE A 90 -2.17 -0.67 15.66
N GLN A 91 -2.82 -1.80 15.99
CA GLN A 91 -2.58 -3.07 15.32
C GLN A 91 -2.90 -3.02 13.81
N ALA A 92 -3.93 -2.26 13.42
CA ALA A 92 -4.29 -2.07 12.02
C ALA A 92 -3.28 -1.21 11.27
N GLU A 93 -2.81 -0.11 11.87
CA GLU A 93 -1.76 0.73 11.27
C GLU A 93 -0.48 -0.09 11.04
N ASP A 94 0.00 -0.81 12.07
CA ASP A 94 1.20 -1.66 11.97
C ASP A 94 1.06 -2.74 10.88
N PHE A 95 -0.10 -3.40 10.83
CA PHE A 95 -0.37 -4.45 9.86
C PHE A 95 -0.48 -3.91 8.42
N ASP A 96 -1.23 -2.82 8.24
CA ASP A 96 -1.46 -2.20 6.93
C ASP A 96 -0.13 -1.69 6.35
N GLU A 97 0.77 -1.13 7.17
CA GLU A 97 2.11 -0.72 6.76
C GLU A 97 3.00 -1.90 6.38
N GLN A 98 2.99 -2.98 7.17
CA GLN A 98 3.73 -4.20 6.85
C GLN A 98 3.29 -4.79 5.50
N LEU A 99 1.98 -4.92 5.28
CA LEU A 99 1.42 -5.50 4.06
C LEU A 99 1.78 -4.66 2.83
N LEU A 100 1.68 -3.34 2.95
CA LEU A 100 2.11 -2.45 1.88
C LEU A 100 3.59 -2.54 1.59
N THR A 101 4.43 -2.66 2.62
CA THR A 101 5.87 -2.82 2.45
C THR A 101 6.20 -4.13 1.74
N ILE A 102 5.54 -5.24 2.11
CA ILE A 102 5.71 -6.53 1.44
C ILE A 102 5.33 -6.44 -0.05
N ILE A 103 4.17 -5.84 -0.34
CA ILE A 103 3.73 -5.60 -1.73
C ILE A 103 4.73 -4.71 -2.44
N GLU A 104 5.17 -3.62 -1.83
CA GLU A 104 6.15 -2.71 -2.43
C GLU A 104 7.44 -3.43 -2.85
N PHE A 105 7.92 -4.36 -2.03
CA PHE A 105 9.15 -5.14 -2.24
C PHE A 105 8.93 -6.39 -3.11
N SER A 106 7.68 -6.76 -3.41
CA SER A 106 7.38 -7.84 -4.37
C SER A 106 7.47 -7.38 -5.82
N ASP A 107 7.83 -6.12 -6.08
CA ASP A 107 8.11 -5.67 -7.44
C ASP A 107 9.31 -6.45 -8.00
N THR A 108 9.19 -6.87 -9.25
CA THR A 108 10.13 -7.78 -9.90
C THR A 108 11.36 -6.99 -10.34
N PHE A 109 12.53 -7.31 -9.78
CA PHE A 109 13.77 -6.59 -10.10
C PHE A 109 14.48 -7.29 -11.23
N THR A 110 14.59 -6.63 -12.39
CA THR A 110 15.65 -6.93 -13.34
C THR A 110 16.59 -5.74 -13.35
N ASN A 111 17.91 -5.96 -13.49
CA ASN A 111 18.94 -4.92 -13.44
C ASN A 111 18.71 -3.75 -14.44
N ASP A 112 17.81 -3.93 -15.41
CA ASP A 112 17.43 -2.96 -16.44
C ASP A 112 15.98 -2.44 -16.29
N ALA A 113 15.30 -2.74 -15.18
CA ALA A 113 13.91 -2.33 -14.96
C ALA A 113 13.83 -0.81 -14.75
N VAL A 114 13.26 -0.11 -15.73
CA VAL A 114 13.01 1.33 -15.65
C VAL A 114 11.74 1.55 -14.82
N PRO A 115 11.79 2.27 -13.68
CA PRO A 115 10.58 2.64 -12.95
C PRO A 115 9.68 3.50 -13.85
N LYS A 116 8.45 3.04 -14.11
CA LYS A 116 7.51 3.71 -15.01
C LYS A 116 6.51 4.57 -14.25
N LEU A 117 6.23 4.19 -13.00
CA LEU A 117 5.08 4.68 -12.24
C LEU A 117 5.51 5.04 -10.82
N SER A 118 4.88 6.06 -10.24
CA SER A 118 5.09 6.44 -8.85
C SER A 118 3.76 6.80 -8.20
N VAL A 119 3.52 6.23 -7.02
CA VAL A 119 2.40 6.57 -6.14
C VAL A 119 2.98 6.82 -4.75
N ASN A 120 2.71 7.99 -4.15
CA ASN A 120 3.16 8.35 -2.79
C ASN A 120 4.66 8.12 -2.51
N ASN A 121 5.54 8.44 -3.47
CA ASN A 121 7.00 8.22 -3.41
C ASN A 121 7.45 6.75 -3.48
N THR A 122 6.55 5.81 -3.72
CA THR A 122 6.89 4.42 -4.06
C THR A 122 7.04 4.30 -5.58
N ALA A 123 8.18 3.80 -6.04
CA ALA A 123 8.48 3.57 -7.46
C ALA A 123 8.08 2.14 -7.88
N MET A 124 7.49 1.98 -9.07
CA MET A 124 6.96 0.70 -9.56
C MET A 124 7.32 0.45 -11.03
N THR A 125 7.48 -0.83 -11.41
CA THR A 125 7.89 -1.21 -12.77
C THR A 125 6.74 -1.68 -13.67
N THR A 126 5.63 -2.16 -13.09
CA THR A 126 4.48 -2.69 -13.84
C THR A 126 3.15 -2.07 -13.39
N GLU A 127 2.16 -2.07 -14.29
CA GLU A 127 0.78 -1.65 -13.97
C GLU A 127 0.14 -2.58 -12.94
N ASN A 128 0.37 -3.90 -13.03
CA ASN A 128 -0.10 -4.86 -12.04
C ASN A 128 0.40 -4.53 -10.63
N GLN A 129 1.66 -4.11 -10.51
CA GLN A 129 2.25 -3.69 -9.25
C GLN A 129 1.59 -2.41 -8.71
N GLN A 130 1.31 -1.47 -9.60
CA GLN A 130 0.58 -0.24 -9.24
C GLN A 130 -0.84 -0.53 -8.77
N ASP A 131 -1.59 -1.33 -9.53
CA ASP A 131 -2.95 -1.73 -9.19
C ASP A 131 -2.99 -2.44 -7.84
N MET A 132 -2.03 -3.33 -7.60
CA MET A 132 -1.91 -4.03 -6.33
C MET A 132 -1.62 -3.08 -5.17
N PHE A 133 -0.69 -2.14 -5.35
CA PHE A 133 -0.36 -1.17 -4.31
C PHE A 133 -1.53 -0.23 -4.01
N ILE A 134 -2.25 0.23 -5.04
CA ILE A 134 -3.48 1.03 -4.88
C ILE A 134 -4.55 0.23 -4.14
N LEU A 135 -4.77 -1.01 -4.55
CA LEU A 135 -5.74 -1.89 -3.90
C LEU A 135 -5.39 -2.12 -2.43
N ALA A 136 -4.12 -2.36 -2.09
CA ALA A 136 -3.67 -2.47 -0.71
C ALA A 136 -3.86 -1.18 0.09
N PHE A 137 -3.65 -0.02 -0.54
CA PHE A 137 -3.92 1.27 0.07
C PHE A 137 -5.42 1.50 0.35
N GLN A 138 -6.29 1.06 -0.56
CA GLN A 138 -7.74 1.14 -0.40
C GLN A 138 -8.26 0.13 0.65
N ALA A 139 -7.66 -1.06 0.70
CA ALA A 139 -7.99 -2.14 1.63
C ALA A 139 -7.49 -1.93 3.06
N ARG A 140 -6.87 -0.79 3.40
CA ARG A 140 -6.32 -0.52 4.74
C ARG A 140 -7.37 -0.57 5.85
N THR A 141 -7.20 -1.48 6.78
CA THR A 141 -8.16 -1.74 7.86
C THR A 141 -8.24 -0.64 8.91
N TRP A 142 -7.24 0.24 9.02
CA TRP A 142 -7.27 1.33 10.03
C TRP A 142 -8.40 2.34 9.79
N ARG A 143 -8.76 2.60 8.53
CA ARG A 143 -9.73 3.65 8.15
C ARG A 143 -11.12 3.48 8.78
N PRO A 144 -11.80 2.32 8.69
CA PRO A 144 -13.08 2.11 9.35
C PRO A 144 -12.98 2.22 10.88
N LEU A 145 -11.84 1.89 11.49
CA LEU A 145 -11.68 1.94 12.95
C LEU A 145 -11.74 3.37 13.51
N TYR A 146 -11.30 4.38 12.75
CA TYR A 146 -11.48 5.77 13.15
C TYR A 146 -12.94 6.21 13.10
N GLN A 147 -13.70 5.76 12.09
CA GLN A 147 -15.14 6.03 12.01
C GLN A 147 -15.92 5.33 13.13
N ILE A 148 -15.55 4.08 13.44
CA ILE A 148 -16.11 3.31 14.55
C ILE A 148 -15.82 4.01 15.88
N SER A 149 -14.57 4.42 16.11
CA SER A 149 -14.18 5.18 17.30
C SER A 149 -15.02 6.45 17.44
N TYR A 150 -15.12 7.26 16.39
CA TYR A 150 -15.93 8.49 16.39
C TYR A 150 -17.40 8.20 16.69
N SER A 151 -18.00 7.21 16.03
CA SER A 151 -19.41 6.85 16.19
C SER A 151 -19.70 6.36 17.60
N TYR A 152 -18.83 5.51 18.15
CA TYR A 152 -18.90 5.06 19.53
C TYR A 152 -18.80 6.23 20.52
N TRP A 153 -17.86 7.15 20.32
CA TRP A 153 -17.74 8.35 21.15
C TRP A 153 -18.98 9.23 21.13
N LYS A 154 -19.64 9.35 19.99
CA LYS A 154 -20.86 10.15 19.82
C LYS A 154 -22.11 9.47 20.35
N SER A 155 -22.14 8.14 20.43
CA SER A 155 -23.31 7.38 20.90
C SER A 155 -23.67 7.69 22.36
N ASP A 156 -24.96 7.83 22.64
CA ASP A 156 -25.52 7.95 23.99
C ASP A 156 -26.84 7.15 24.05
N PRO A 157 -26.91 6.01 24.77
CA PRO A 157 -25.83 5.41 25.56
C PRO A 157 -24.67 4.89 24.70
N LYS A 158 -23.50 4.70 25.33
CA LYS A 158 -22.28 4.16 24.68
C LYS A 158 -22.52 2.76 24.17
N THR A 159 -22.75 2.64 22.86
CA THR A 159 -23.18 1.39 22.23
C THR A 159 -22.48 1.18 20.90
N ILE A 160 -22.37 -0.09 20.50
CA ILE A 160 -21.88 -0.50 19.18
C ILE A 160 -23.07 -1.07 18.43
N ASP A 161 -23.46 -0.42 17.34
CA ASP A 161 -24.61 -0.79 16.53
C ASP A 161 -24.37 -2.10 15.75
N ALA A 162 -25.45 -2.69 15.24
CA ALA A 162 -25.41 -3.96 14.51
C ALA A 162 -24.55 -3.91 13.24
N LYS A 163 -24.55 -2.80 12.51
CA LYS A 163 -23.75 -2.64 11.29
C LYS A 163 -22.27 -2.63 11.65
N THR A 164 -21.88 -1.87 12.66
CA THR A 164 -20.50 -1.84 13.17
C THR A 164 -20.04 -3.22 13.63
N ARG A 165 -20.87 -3.97 14.36
CA ARG A 165 -20.54 -5.33 14.80
C ARG A 165 -20.30 -6.28 13.62
N GLU A 166 -21.16 -6.22 12.61
CA GLU A 166 -21.03 -7.07 11.43
C GLU A 166 -19.78 -6.73 10.61
N THR A 167 -19.47 -5.44 10.44
CA THR A 167 -18.23 -4.99 9.79
C THR A 167 -17.00 -5.50 10.54
N LEU A 168 -16.95 -5.35 11.87
CA LEU A 168 -15.83 -5.84 12.68
C LEU A 168 -15.66 -7.36 12.57
N ARG A 169 -16.75 -8.12 12.60
CA ARG A 169 -16.74 -9.57 12.42
C ARG A 169 -16.23 -9.98 11.04
N SER A 170 -16.69 -9.30 10.00
CA SER A 170 -16.27 -9.53 8.61
C SER A 170 -14.78 -9.25 8.44
N LEU A 171 -14.29 -8.11 8.94
CA LEU A 171 -12.86 -7.78 8.94
C LEU A 171 -12.04 -8.81 9.71
N ALA A 172 -12.48 -9.21 10.91
CA ALA A 172 -11.79 -10.22 11.71
C ALA A 172 -11.68 -11.56 10.97
N THR A 173 -12.75 -11.98 10.29
CA THR A 173 -12.79 -13.23 9.53
C THR A 173 -11.83 -13.18 8.36
N GLU A 174 -11.88 -12.10 7.58
CA GLU A 174 -10.99 -11.92 6.44
C GLU A 174 -9.52 -11.84 6.85
N LEU A 175 -9.21 -11.14 7.95
CA LEU A 175 -7.86 -11.04 8.49
C LEU A 175 -7.33 -12.42 8.89
N ARG A 176 -8.14 -13.30 9.50
CA ARG A 176 -7.72 -14.68 9.80
C ARG A 176 -7.42 -15.48 8.54
N SER A 177 -8.24 -15.35 7.50
CA SER A 177 -7.97 -16.00 6.21
C SER A 177 -6.70 -15.45 5.56
N LEU A 178 -6.49 -14.14 5.60
CA LEU A 178 -5.27 -13.49 5.12
C LEU A 178 -4.03 -13.94 5.92
N ASN A 179 -4.17 -14.15 7.23
CA ASN A 179 -3.10 -14.71 8.05
C ASN A 179 -2.64 -16.06 7.53
N GLN A 180 -3.58 -16.96 7.19
CA GLN A 180 -3.24 -18.29 6.68
C GLN A 180 -2.40 -18.19 5.40
N THR A 181 -2.77 -17.29 4.49
CA THR A 181 -2.03 -17.00 3.25
C THR A 181 -0.64 -16.43 3.54
N ILE A 182 -0.52 -15.47 4.47
CA ILE A 182 0.79 -14.90 4.84
C ILE A 182 1.68 -15.97 5.51
N THR A 183 1.11 -16.77 6.41
CA THR A 183 1.84 -17.85 7.11
C THR A 183 2.34 -18.91 6.15
N SER A 184 1.55 -19.32 5.13
CA SER A 184 2.04 -20.27 4.13
C SER A 184 3.27 -19.75 3.41
N PHE A 185 3.30 -18.46 3.08
CA PHE A 185 4.49 -17.88 2.46
C PHE A 185 5.66 -17.69 3.44
N LYS A 186 5.38 -17.41 4.72
CA LYS A 186 6.40 -17.32 5.76
C LYS A 186 7.13 -18.64 5.97
N ASP A 187 6.40 -19.75 5.98
CA ASP A 187 6.98 -21.09 6.14
C ASP A 187 7.86 -21.46 4.93
N ASP A 188 7.44 -21.06 3.73
CA ASP A 188 8.19 -21.27 2.50
C ASP A 188 9.36 -20.27 2.30
N ALA A 189 9.42 -19.18 3.08
CA ALA A 189 10.44 -18.14 2.95
C ALA A 189 11.87 -18.62 3.15
N HIS A 190 12.05 -19.74 3.87
CA HIS A 190 13.35 -20.40 4.00
C HIS A 190 13.93 -20.86 2.65
N HIS A 191 13.08 -21.17 1.68
CA HIS A 191 13.48 -21.61 0.33
C HIS A 191 13.71 -20.44 -0.63
N MET A 192 13.19 -19.25 -0.34
CA MET A 192 13.33 -18.06 -1.18
C MET A 192 14.75 -17.48 -1.22
N PHE A 193 15.54 -17.63 -0.15
CA PHE A 193 16.88 -17.05 -0.06
C PHE A 193 17.91 -17.62 -1.05
N PHE A 194 17.60 -18.73 -1.73
CA PHE A 194 18.57 -19.51 -2.50
C PHE A 194 18.10 -19.91 -3.90
N GLN A 195 17.02 -19.32 -4.42
CA GLN A 195 16.39 -19.78 -5.66
C GLN A 195 16.28 -18.72 -6.75
N ASP A 196 16.55 -19.16 -7.99
CA ASP A 196 16.24 -18.46 -9.25
C ASP A 196 14.73 -18.25 -9.49
N GLN A 197 13.88 -18.64 -8.53
CA GLN A 197 12.41 -18.66 -8.63
C GLN A 197 11.74 -17.58 -7.76
N ILE A 198 12.50 -16.70 -7.11
CA ILE A 198 11.94 -15.64 -6.25
C ILE A 198 10.93 -14.74 -6.99
N GLU A 199 11.12 -14.54 -8.28
CA GLU A 199 10.21 -13.78 -9.13
C GLU A 199 8.85 -14.47 -9.31
N SER A 200 8.85 -15.79 -9.54
CA SER A 200 7.62 -16.59 -9.55
C SER A 200 6.93 -16.57 -8.19
N TYR A 201 7.71 -16.54 -7.11
CA TYR A 201 7.20 -16.49 -5.76
C TYR A 201 6.50 -15.16 -5.45
N LYS A 202 7.15 -14.02 -5.77
CA LYS A 202 6.56 -12.69 -5.63
C LYS A 202 5.24 -12.59 -6.39
N ALA A 203 5.22 -13.04 -7.65
CA ALA A 203 4.02 -13.03 -8.48
C ALA A 203 2.88 -13.89 -7.88
N GLU A 204 3.22 -15.07 -7.37
CA GLU A 204 2.27 -15.96 -6.71
C GLU A 204 1.73 -15.38 -5.40
N MET A 205 2.59 -14.74 -4.59
CA MET A 205 2.19 -14.03 -3.39
C MET A 205 1.18 -12.93 -3.70
N LEU A 206 1.48 -12.06 -4.68
CA LEU A 206 0.55 -11.03 -5.11
C LEU A 206 -0.77 -11.64 -5.58
N ARG A 207 -0.73 -12.71 -6.38
CA ARG A 207 -1.93 -13.39 -6.88
C ARG A 207 -2.82 -13.89 -5.73
N GLN A 208 -2.24 -14.46 -4.68
CA GLN A 208 -2.98 -14.96 -3.52
C GLN A 208 -3.45 -13.84 -2.57
N LEU A 209 -2.68 -12.76 -2.43
CA LEU A 209 -3.07 -11.61 -1.62
C LEU A 209 -4.22 -10.81 -2.23
N LYS A 210 -4.27 -10.67 -3.57
CA LYS A 210 -5.28 -9.88 -4.29
C LYS A 210 -6.72 -10.11 -3.80
N PRO A 211 -7.26 -11.35 -3.78
CA PRO A 211 -8.64 -11.58 -3.37
C PRO A 211 -8.91 -11.20 -1.90
N HIS A 212 -7.91 -11.24 -1.02
CA HIS A 212 -8.08 -10.77 0.37
C HIS A 212 -8.21 -9.26 0.42
N LEU A 213 -7.36 -8.54 -0.32
CA LEU A 213 -7.42 -7.09 -0.39
C LEU A 213 -8.74 -6.60 -1.01
N GLU A 214 -9.22 -7.26 -2.07
CA GLU A 214 -10.52 -6.97 -2.67
C GLU A 214 -11.67 -7.14 -1.67
N ARG A 215 -11.65 -8.21 -0.86
CA ARG A 215 -12.65 -8.44 0.19
C ARG A 215 -12.54 -7.42 1.32
N LEU A 216 -11.33 -7.11 1.80
CA LEU A 216 -11.10 -6.08 2.81
C LEU A 216 -11.59 -4.71 2.33
N ASN A 217 -11.30 -4.33 1.09
CA ASN A 217 -11.79 -3.09 0.51
C ASN A 217 -13.32 -3.09 0.43
N LYS A 218 -13.92 -4.17 -0.07
CA LYS A 218 -15.39 -4.28 -0.18
C LYS A 218 -16.10 -4.16 1.18
N ILE A 219 -15.58 -4.81 2.22
CA ILE A 219 -16.14 -4.70 3.58
C ILE A 219 -16.15 -3.24 4.05
N GLN A 220 -15.12 -2.47 3.70
CA GLN A 220 -15.02 -1.05 4.05
C GLN A 220 -15.94 -0.17 3.22
N ASP A 221 -16.05 -0.42 1.91
CA ASP A 221 -16.96 0.29 1.02
C ASP A 221 -18.41 0.11 1.48
N ASP A 222 -18.80 -1.12 1.81
CA ASP A 222 -20.12 -1.45 2.37
C ASP A 222 -20.37 -0.76 3.72
N PHE A 223 -19.33 -0.60 4.54
CA PHE A 223 -19.42 0.10 5.81
C PHE A 223 -19.58 1.62 5.64
N THR A 224 -18.75 2.23 4.81
CA THR A 224 -18.69 3.70 4.64
C THR A 224 -19.75 4.25 3.68
N GLY A 225 -20.34 3.38 2.84
CA GLY A 225 -21.29 3.77 1.80
C GLY A 225 -20.64 4.49 0.61
N GLN A 226 -19.31 4.42 0.49
CA GLN A 226 -18.60 4.90 -0.71
C GLN A 226 -18.69 3.81 -1.78
N LYS A 227 -19.25 4.17 -2.94
CA LYS A 227 -19.23 3.38 -4.19
C LYS A 227 -18.48 4.17 -5.24
#